data_AF-A0A3N7E8D3-F1
#
_entry.id   AF-A0A3N7E8D3-F1
#
_cell.length_a   1.000
_cell.length_b   1.000
_cell.length_c   1.000
_cell.angle_alpha   90.00
_cell.angle_beta   90.00
_cell.angle_gamma   90.00
#
_symmetry.space_group_name_H-M   'P 1'
#
loop_
_entity.id
_entity.type
_entity.pdbx_description
1 polymer ?
#
loop_
_entity_poly.entity_id
_entity_poly.type
_entity_poly.pdbx_seq_one_letter_code
_entity_poly.pdbx_strand_id
1 'polypeptide(L)'
;MYCHVLATSGFLRNDMAALTMKGEEQNTTTDHGTSSKKRKLTMISGSSYIPMEKLGTLQGDDAHFICAEKKTVGVADGVGGWSQHGIDAGEYARQLMSNAEYAVVNGEPNSKVDPRKVLDAAYSKTKVKGSSTACILTLDQDEGLTTVNMGDSGFLVIRKDGDVYKSPIQQYSFNCPY
;
A
#
# COMPACT_ATOMS: atom_id res chain seq x y z
N MET A 1 8.67 7.47 11.49
CA MET A 1 7.32 7.72 12.03
C MET A 1 6.42 6.63 11.44
N TYR A 2 5.65 5.86 12.22
CA TYR A 2 4.93 4.69 11.70
C TYR A 2 3.46 5.02 11.45
N CYS A 3 3.06 5.23 10.19
CA CYS A 3 1.66 5.10 9.81
C CYS A 3 1.32 3.60 9.82
N HIS A 4 0.67 3.14 10.89
CA HIS A 4 0.20 1.76 10.98
C HIS A 4 -1.14 1.62 10.27
N VAL A 5 -1.13 1.08 9.05
CA VAL A 5 -2.35 0.53 8.45
C VAL A 5 -2.47 -0.93 8.87
N LEU A 6 -3.36 -1.19 9.83
CA LEU A 6 -3.70 -2.55 10.25
C LEU A 6 -4.76 -3.09 9.29
N ALA A 7 -4.33 -3.95 8.37
CA ALA A 7 -5.22 -4.79 7.58
C ALA A 7 -5.39 -6.13 8.30
N THR A 8 -6.51 -6.34 8.97
CA THR A 8 -6.81 -7.65 9.54
C THR A 8 -7.68 -8.42 8.56
N SER A 9 -7.15 -9.53 8.02
CA SER A 9 -7.99 -10.55 7.38
C SER A 9 -8.62 -11.38 8.50
N GLY A 10 -9.92 -11.22 8.74
CA GLY A 10 -10.62 -12.10 9.67
C GLY A 10 -10.63 -13.53 9.13
N PHE A 11 -9.90 -14.46 9.77
CA PHE A 11 -10.11 -15.90 9.54
C PHE A 11 -9.91 -16.74 10.81
N LEU A 12 -10.96 -17.50 11.15
CA LEU A 12 -10.97 -18.60 12.11
C LEU A 12 -10.55 -19.89 11.38
N ARG A 13 -9.37 -20.38 11.73
CA ARG A 13 -8.78 -21.75 11.60
C ARG A 13 -8.62 -22.39 10.21
N ASN A 14 -7.42 -22.99 10.10
CA ASN A 14 -6.92 -24.06 9.23
C ASN A 14 -7.36 -24.04 7.76
N ASP A 15 -6.43 -23.69 6.87
CA ASP A 15 -5.92 -24.64 5.86
C ASP A 15 -4.84 -23.95 4.98
N MET A 16 -3.86 -24.76 4.59
CA MET A 16 -2.72 -24.47 3.72
C MET A 16 -3.07 -23.80 2.36
N ALA A 17 -2.03 -23.21 1.76
CA ALA A 17 -1.84 -22.74 0.37
C ALA A 17 -1.99 -21.21 0.19
N ALA A 18 -1.08 -20.47 -0.45
CA ALA A 18 0.23 -20.76 -1.01
C ALA A 18 1.00 -19.42 -1.13
N LEU A 19 2.30 -19.44 -0.84
CA LEU A 19 3.28 -18.46 -1.30
C LEU A 19 4.01 -19.14 -2.47
N THR A 20 3.92 -18.61 -3.69
CA THR A 20 4.74 -19.14 -4.79
C THR A 20 5.55 -18.02 -5.44
N MET A 21 6.85 -18.07 -5.17
CA MET A 21 7.93 -17.42 -5.93
C MET A 21 8.00 -18.01 -7.34
N LYS A 22 8.22 -17.17 -8.36
CA LYS A 22 8.33 -17.59 -9.77
C LYS A 22 9.64 -18.36 -10.02
N GLY A 23 9.53 -19.53 -10.63
CA GLY A 23 10.56 -20.25 -11.37
C GLY A 23 9.92 -21.00 -12.54
N GLU A 24 10.52 -20.90 -13.73
CA GLU A 24 10.23 -21.71 -14.94
C GLU A 24 10.56 -23.20 -14.62
N GLU A 25 9.97 -24.28 -15.16
CA GLU A 25 9.43 -24.61 -16.48
C GLU A 25 8.57 -25.93 -16.41
N GLN A 26 7.69 -26.13 -17.42
CA GLN A 26 7.12 -27.37 -18.03
C GLN A 26 6.10 -28.33 -17.35
N ASN A 27 4.89 -28.31 -17.97
CA ASN A 27 3.87 -29.34 -18.28
C ASN A 27 3.87 -30.74 -17.61
N THR A 28 2.72 -31.12 -17.02
CA THR A 28 1.97 -32.36 -17.36
C THR A 28 0.50 -32.26 -16.92
N THR A 29 -0.39 -32.65 -17.82
CA THR A 29 -1.84 -32.80 -17.66
C THR A 29 -2.22 -33.97 -16.75
N THR A 30 -3.19 -33.76 -15.85
CA THR A 30 -4.24 -34.75 -15.53
C THR A 30 -5.44 -34.04 -14.90
N ASP A 31 -6.58 -34.20 -15.55
CA ASP A 31 -7.92 -33.76 -15.14
C ASP A 31 -8.45 -34.65 -14.01
N HIS A 32 -8.77 -34.04 -12.86
CA HIS A 32 -9.77 -34.56 -11.95
C HIS A 32 -10.45 -33.39 -11.22
N GLY A 33 -11.63 -33.03 -11.73
CA GLY A 33 -12.51 -32.01 -11.17
C GLY A 33 -12.89 -32.26 -9.70
N THR A 34 -12.33 -31.43 -8.83
CA THR A 34 -12.97 -31.01 -7.58
C THR A 34 -12.97 -29.48 -7.58
N SER A 35 -14.10 -28.88 -7.92
CA SER A 35 -14.29 -27.43 -7.86
C SER A 35 -14.31 -26.97 -6.40
N SER A 36 -13.12 -26.83 -5.81
CA SER A 36 -12.89 -26.10 -4.57
C SER A 36 -13.41 -24.67 -4.74
N LYS A 37 -14.51 -24.31 -4.05
CA LYS A 37 -14.98 -22.92 -4.01
C LYS A 37 -13.89 -22.06 -3.36
N LYS A 38 -13.17 -21.28 -4.19
CA LYS A 38 -12.14 -20.35 -3.72
C LYS A 38 -12.78 -19.35 -2.74
N ARG A 39 -12.27 -19.32 -1.50
CA ARG A 39 -12.86 -18.50 -0.43
C ARG A 39 -12.62 -17.01 -0.70
N LYS A 40 -13.67 -16.20 -0.58
CA LYS A 40 -13.58 -14.75 -0.80
C LYS A 40 -12.70 -14.09 0.27
N LEU A 41 -11.64 -13.40 -0.14
CA LEU A 41 -10.77 -12.62 0.75
C LEU A 41 -11.43 -11.30 1.11
N THR A 42 -11.29 -10.88 2.36
CA THR A 42 -11.82 -9.61 2.89
C THR A 42 -10.72 -8.83 3.59
N MET A 43 -10.83 -7.51 3.57
CA MET A 43 -9.90 -6.60 4.22
C MET A 43 -10.70 -5.67 5.14
N ILE A 44 -10.37 -5.67 6.43
CA ILE A 44 -10.84 -4.66 7.37
C ILE A 44 -9.66 -3.74 7.64
N SER A 45 -9.85 -2.46 7.38
CA SER A 45 -8.80 -1.44 7.43
C SER A 45 -9.14 -0.35 8.43
N GLY A 46 -8.13 0.15 9.13
CA GLY A 46 -8.20 1.33 9.97
C GLY A 46 -6.86 2.07 9.97
N SER A 47 -6.89 3.34 10.37
CA SER A 47 -5.72 4.21 10.45
C SER A 47 -5.74 5.02 11.75
N SER A 48 -4.55 5.40 12.20
CA SER A 48 -4.33 6.35 13.28
C SER A 48 -3.21 7.29 12.87
N TYR A 49 -3.38 8.58 13.15
CA TYR A 49 -2.44 9.62 12.76
C TYR A 49 -2.12 10.51 13.95
N ILE A 50 -0.83 10.64 14.26
CA ILE A 50 -0.32 11.45 15.37
C ILE A 50 0.70 12.42 14.74
N PRO A 51 0.29 13.64 14.36
CA PRO A 51 1.19 14.59 13.69
C PRO A 51 2.24 15.12 14.67
N MET A 52 3.43 15.42 14.15
CA MET A 52 4.38 16.26 14.88
C MET A 52 3.81 17.68 14.97
N GLU A 53 3.80 18.27 16.16
CA GLU A 53 3.41 19.67 16.33
C GLU A 53 4.40 20.58 15.58
N LYS A 54 3.92 21.26 14.55
CA LYS A 54 4.63 22.35 13.89
C LYS A 54 4.05 23.67 14.35
N LEU A 55 4.90 24.69 14.46
CA LEU A 55 4.52 26.02 14.95
C LEU A 55 3.30 26.56 14.18
N GLY A 56 2.12 26.52 14.80
CA GLY A 56 0.87 27.06 14.25
C GLY A 56 0.06 26.14 13.33
N THR A 57 0.47 24.88 13.10
CA THR A 57 -0.31 23.93 12.28
C THR A 57 -0.38 22.55 12.91
N LEU A 58 -1.58 21.99 13.03
CA LEU A 58 -1.82 20.60 13.44
C LEU A 58 -1.70 19.59 12.28
N GLN A 59 -1.29 20.03 11.09
CA GLN A 59 -1.05 19.15 9.94
C GLN A 59 0.43 18.78 9.88
N GLY A 60 0.71 17.48 10.03
CA GLY A 60 2.03 16.91 9.74
C GLY A 60 2.23 16.67 8.24
N ASP A 61 3.38 16.06 7.92
CA ASP A 61 3.83 15.84 6.54
C ASP A 61 3.33 14.53 5.92
N ASP A 62 2.65 13.68 6.71
CA ASP A 62 2.16 12.39 6.24
C ASP A 62 0.72 12.49 5.72
N ALA A 63 0.37 11.54 4.85
CA ALA A 63 -0.99 11.34 4.38
C ALA A 63 -1.29 9.85 4.20
N HIS A 64 -2.56 9.49 4.20
CA HIS A 64 -3.02 8.13 3.90
C HIS A 64 -4.38 8.14 3.21
N PHE A 65 -4.76 7.02 2.61
CA PHE A 65 -6.13 6.76 2.16
C PHE A 65 -6.56 5.32 2.45
N ILE A 66 -7.87 5.10 2.56
CA ILE A 66 -8.47 3.77 2.72
C ILE A 66 -9.66 3.65 1.76
N CYS A 67 -9.52 2.82 0.73
CA CYS A 67 -10.62 2.41 -0.14
C CYS A 67 -11.08 1.00 0.23
N ALA A 68 -12.10 0.91 1.10
CA ALA A 68 -12.63 -0.36 1.58
C ALA A 68 -13.26 -1.21 0.47
N GLU A 69 -13.95 -0.58 -0.49
CA GLU A 69 -14.59 -1.27 -1.62
C GLU A 69 -13.58 -2.06 -2.46
N LYS A 70 -12.45 -1.42 -2.78
CA LYS A 70 -11.37 -2.00 -3.58
C LYS A 70 -10.27 -2.66 -2.72
N LYS A 71 -10.48 -2.76 -1.40
CA LYS A 71 -9.53 -3.32 -0.42
C LYS A 71 -8.11 -2.79 -0.64
N THR A 72 -8.01 -1.47 -0.80
CA THR A 72 -6.76 -0.79 -1.13
C THR A 72 -6.51 0.32 -0.12
N VAL A 73 -5.27 0.41 0.35
CA VAL A 73 -4.82 1.41 1.31
C VAL A 73 -3.50 1.98 0.84
N GLY A 74 -3.21 3.22 1.20
CA GLY A 74 -1.92 3.83 0.90
C GLY A 74 -1.49 4.81 1.97
N VAL A 75 -0.17 4.98 2.08
CA VAL A 75 0.49 5.95 2.97
C VAL A 75 1.59 6.69 2.21
N ALA A 76 1.83 7.93 2.59
CA ALA A 76 2.93 8.76 2.10
C ALA A 76 3.49 9.60 3.25
N ASP A 77 4.81 9.75 3.28
CA ASP A 77 5.57 10.61 4.21
C ASP A 77 6.23 11.71 3.37
N GLY A 78 5.81 12.96 3.56
CA GLY A 78 6.33 14.11 2.86
C GLY A 78 7.79 14.40 3.23
N VAL A 79 8.65 14.63 2.23
CA VAL A 79 10.08 14.88 2.46
C VAL A 79 10.28 16.26 3.12
N GLY A 80 10.53 16.28 4.43
CA GLY A 80 10.66 17.51 5.22
C GLY A 80 11.74 18.51 4.77
N GLY A 81 12.71 18.08 3.95
CA GLY A 81 13.74 18.96 3.37
C GLY A 81 13.16 20.10 2.51
N TRP A 82 11.95 19.94 1.99
CA TRP A 82 11.25 20.99 1.22
C TRP A 82 10.93 22.26 2.04
N SER A 83 10.88 22.14 3.37
CA SER A 83 10.66 23.29 4.27
C SER A 83 11.74 24.39 4.12
N GLN A 84 12.97 24.02 3.76
CA GLN A 84 14.07 24.98 3.51
C GLN A 84 13.79 25.89 2.28
N HIS A 85 12.86 25.48 1.43
CA HIS A 85 12.42 26.21 0.24
C HIS A 85 11.01 26.81 0.42
N GLY A 86 10.47 26.80 1.64
CA GLY A 86 9.13 27.29 1.94
C GLY A 86 8.00 26.44 1.34
N ILE A 87 8.28 25.17 1.01
CA ILE A 87 7.32 24.23 0.42
C ILE A 87 6.78 23.29 1.51
N ASP A 88 5.46 23.13 1.58
CA ASP A 88 4.78 22.21 2.50
C ASP A 88 4.87 20.77 1.96
N ALA A 89 5.69 19.94 2.60
CA ALA A 89 5.87 18.54 2.25
C ALA A 89 4.58 17.71 2.44
N GLY A 90 3.78 18.06 3.44
CA GLY A 90 2.48 17.44 3.67
C GLY A 90 1.47 17.76 2.56
N GLU A 91 1.56 18.91 1.92
CA GLU A 91 0.67 19.25 0.80
C GLU A 91 0.90 18.30 -0.38
N TYR A 92 2.16 17.99 -0.67
CA TYR A 92 2.52 16.99 -1.68
C TYR A 92 1.97 15.60 -1.31
N ALA A 93 2.23 15.13 -0.09
CA ALA A 93 1.78 13.82 0.37
C ALA A 93 0.25 13.67 0.32
N ARG A 94 -0.49 14.70 0.78
CA ARG A 94 -1.96 14.74 0.75
C ARG A 94 -2.50 14.70 -0.68
N GLN A 95 -1.92 15.49 -1.59
CA GLN A 95 -2.34 15.48 -2.99
C GLN A 95 -2.04 14.14 -3.66
N LEU A 96 -0.86 13.54 -3.39
CA LEU A 96 -0.51 12.22 -3.91
C LEU A 96 -1.51 11.14 -3.46
N MET A 97 -1.83 11.08 -2.17
CA MET A 97 -2.78 10.09 -1.64
C MET A 97 -4.22 10.32 -2.13
N SER A 98 -4.65 11.57 -2.26
CA SER A 98 -5.96 11.89 -2.83
C SER A 98 -6.07 11.47 -4.30
N ASN A 99 -5.02 11.72 -5.10
CA ASN A 99 -4.98 11.26 -6.50
C ASN A 99 -4.91 9.74 -6.61
N ALA A 100 -4.23 9.06 -5.69
CA ALA A 100 -4.17 7.60 -5.64
C ALA A 100 -5.53 7.00 -5.31
N GLU A 101 -6.23 7.52 -4.30
CA GLU A 101 -7.61 7.13 -3.98
C GLU A 101 -8.54 7.34 -5.17
N TYR A 102 -8.44 8.51 -5.83
CA TYR A 102 -9.21 8.80 -7.04
C TYR A 102 -8.95 7.77 -8.15
N ALA A 103 -7.69 7.40 -8.39
CA ALA A 103 -7.33 6.40 -9.40
C ALA A 103 -7.87 5.00 -9.06
N VAL A 104 -7.93 4.64 -7.78
CA VAL A 104 -8.50 3.36 -7.30
C VAL A 104 -10.02 3.34 -7.50
N VAL A 105 -10.70 4.41 -7.10
CA VAL A 105 -12.18 4.52 -7.17
C VAL A 105 -12.66 4.58 -8.62
N ASN A 106 -11.98 5.35 -9.47
CA ASN A 106 -12.37 5.57 -10.87
C ASN A 106 -11.66 4.64 -11.86
N GLY A 107 -10.94 3.63 -11.36
CA GLY A 107 -10.37 2.58 -12.21
C GLY A 107 -11.45 1.72 -12.87
N GLU A 108 -11.06 0.94 -13.88
CA GLU A 108 -11.98 0.11 -14.65
C GLU A 108 -12.87 -0.78 -13.73
N PRO A 109 -14.20 -0.78 -13.92
CA PRO A 109 -15.10 -1.63 -13.16
C PRO A 109 -14.70 -3.11 -13.28
N ASN A 110 -14.76 -3.85 -12.17
CA ASN A 110 -14.37 -5.27 -12.10
C ASN A 110 -12.92 -5.59 -12.50
N SER A 111 -12.08 -4.59 -12.71
CA SER A 111 -10.64 -4.81 -12.91
C SER A 111 -9.91 -4.94 -11.58
N LYS A 112 -8.80 -5.68 -11.61
CA LYS A 112 -7.87 -5.76 -10.49
C LYS A 112 -7.15 -4.42 -10.35
N VAL A 113 -7.03 -3.94 -9.11
CA VAL A 113 -6.24 -2.75 -8.80
C VAL A 113 -4.75 -3.14 -8.84
N ASP A 114 -3.99 -2.46 -9.68
CA ASP A 114 -2.53 -2.54 -9.75
C ASP A 114 -1.94 -1.34 -8.99
N PRO A 115 -1.37 -1.54 -7.78
CA PRO A 115 -0.81 -0.46 -6.98
C PRO A 115 0.22 0.39 -7.71
N ARG A 116 1.01 -0.21 -8.62
CA ARG A 116 2.03 0.52 -9.38
C ARG A 116 1.38 1.48 -10.38
N LYS A 117 0.35 1.04 -11.11
CA LYS A 117 -0.42 1.91 -12.00
C LYS A 117 -1.15 3.01 -11.25
N VAL A 118 -1.67 2.71 -10.06
CA VAL A 118 -2.28 3.70 -9.17
C VAL A 118 -1.26 4.78 -8.79
N LEU A 119 -0.05 4.37 -8.37
CA LEU A 119 0.99 5.31 -8.00
C LEU A 119 1.46 6.16 -9.20
N ASP A 120 1.66 5.54 -10.37
CA ASP A 120 2.05 6.24 -11.60
C ASP A 120 0.99 7.30 -12.01
N ALA A 121 -0.29 6.94 -11.94
CA ALA A 121 -1.40 7.85 -12.22
C ALA A 121 -1.46 8.98 -11.19
N ALA A 122 -1.30 8.65 -9.91
CA ALA A 122 -1.32 9.63 -8.82
C ALA A 122 -0.19 10.65 -8.97
N TYR A 123 1.03 10.17 -9.17
CA TYR A 123 2.22 10.99 -9.40
C TYR A 123 2.04 11.93 -10.60
N SER A 124 1.53 11.41 -11.72
CA SER A 124 1.30 12.21 -12.93
C SER A 124 0.28 13.35 -12.72
N LYS A 125 -0.67 13.17 -11.78
CA LYS A 125 -1.71 14.15 -11.45
C LYS A 125 -1.32 15.10 -10.32
N THR A 126 -0.32 14.76 -9.51
CA THR A 126 0.22 15.66 -8.47
C THR A 126 0.98 16.81 -9.12
N LYS A 127 0.57 18.05 -8.81
CA LYS A 127 1.14 19.29 -9.37
C LYS A 127 1.78 20.19 -8.32
N VAL A 128 1.46 19.97 -7.05
CA VAL A 128 2.10 20.65 -5.92
C VAL A 128 3.60 20.32 -5.94
N LYS A 129 4.43 21.31 -5.64
CA LYS A 129 5.88 21.10 -5.52
C LYS A 129 6.17 20.31 -4.27
N GLY A 130 7.14 19.41 -4.34
CA GLY A 130 7.51 18.58 -3.21
C GLY A 130 7.91 17.19 -3.66
N SER A 131 8.06 16.32 -2.68
CA SER A 131 8.22 14.89 -2.85
C SER A 131 7.76 14.20 -1.58
N SER A 132 7.44 12.92 -1.69
CA SER A 132 7.11 12.06 -0.56
C SER A 132 7.55 10.64 -0.87
N THR A 133 7.61 9.81 0.14
CA THR A 133 7.53 8.36 -0.05
C THR A 133 6.13 7.97 -0.53
N ALA A 134 5.95 6.71 -0.91
CA ALA A 134 4.63 6.12 -1.09
C ALA A 134 4.66 4.60 -0.86
N CYS A 135 3.69 4.07 -0.12
CA CYS A 135 3.45 2.64 0.01
C CYS A 135 1.95 2.39 -0.18
N ILE A 136 1.58 1.61 -1.20
CA ILE A 136 0.18 1.26 -1.52
C ILE A 136 0.03 -0.25 -1.53
N LEU A 137 -1.02 -0.74 -0.88
CA LEU A 137 -1.34 -2.15 -0.75
C LEU A 137 -2.77 -2.42 -1.22
N THR A 138 -2.95 -3.49 -1.98
CA THR A 138 -4.24 -3.99 -2.46
C THR A 138 -4.38 -5.47 -2.14
N LEU A 139 -5.53 -5.88 -1.61
CA LEU A 139 -5.87 -7.30 -1.44
C LEU A 139 -6.73 -7.82 -2.60
N ASP A 140 -6.10 -8.53 -3.53
CA ASP A 140 -6.75 -9.22 -4.65
C ASP A 140 -7.26 -10.60 -4.25
N GLN A 141 -8.31 -11.05 -4.92
CA GLN A 141 -8.95 -12.35 -4.67
C GLN A 141 -8.10 -13.55 -5.13
N ASP A 142 -7.29 -13.38 -6.17
CA ASP A 142 -6.51 -14.44 -6.77
C ASP A 142 -5.03 -14.36 -6.48
N GLU A 143 -4.49 -13.13 -6.42
CA GLU A 143 -3.06 -12.85 -6.22
C GLU A 143 -2.70 -12.57 -4.76
N GLY A 144 -3.70 -12.42 -3.89
CA GLY A 144 -3.49 -12.06 -2.49
C GLY A 144 -3.04 -10.61 -2.35
N LEU A 145 -2.06 -10.34 -1.50
CA LEU A 145 -1.59 -8.98 -1.22
C LEU A 145 -0.62 -8.51 -2.31
N THR A 146 -1.02 -7.50 -3.08
CA THR A 146 -0.17 -6.82 -4.07
C THR A 146 0.20 -5.44 -3.53
N THR A 147 1.46 -5.02 -3.73
CA THR A 147 1.97 -3.78 -3.14
C THR A 147 2.90 -3.03 -4.08
N VAL A 148 2.98 -1.71 -3.94
CA VAL A 148 4.09 -0.89 -4.43
C VAL A 148 4.66 -0.08 -3.27
N ASN A 149 5.97 0.04 -3.22
CA ASN A 149 6.68 0.89 -2.28
C ASN A 149 7.71 1.72 -3.05
N MET A 150 7.79 3.00 -2.73
CA MET A 150 8.75 3.97 -3.24
C MET A 150 9.27 4.77 -2.04
N GLY A 151 10.57 4.65 -1.77
CA GLY A 151 11.20 5.19 -0.59
C GLY A 151 11.14 4.28 0.63
N ASP A 152 11.19 4.85 1.82
CA ASP A 152 11.44 4.11 3.07
C ASP A 152 10.23 3.90 3.97
N SER A 153 9.04 4.19 3.42
CA SER A 153 7.80 3.57 3.91
C SER A 153 7.86 2.05 3.77
N GLY A 154 6.89 1.37 4.38
CA GLY A 154 6.87 -0.09 4.35
C GLY A 154 5.64 -0.67 5.02
N PHE A 155 5.59 -2.00 5.03
CA PHE A 155 4.50 -2.75 5.61
C PHE A 155 4.99 -4.03 6.28
N LEU A 156 4.13 -4.56 7.14
CA LEU A 156 4.34 -5.81 7.86
C LEU A 156 3.09 -6.68 7.68
N VAL A 157 3.28 -7.95 7.37
CA VAL A 157 2.22 -8.97 7.40
C VAL A 157 2.51 -9.89 8.57
N ILE A 158 1.64 -9.87 9.57
CA ILE A 158 1.69 -10.78 10.72
C ILE A 158 0.58 -11.82 10.55
N ARG A 159 0.96 -13.10 10.56
CA ARG A 159 0.02 -14.22 10.51
C ARG A 159 -0.16 -14.86 11.89
N LYS A 160 -1.22 -15.64 12.02
CA LYS A 160 -1.65 -16.23 13.31
C LYS A 160 -0.64 -17.22 13.91
N ASP A 161 0.13 -17.89 13.06
CA ASP A 161 1.22 -18.80 13.41
C ASP A 161 2.48 -18.07 13.90
N GLY A 162 2.51 -16.74 13.84
CA GLY A 162 3.66 -15.93 14.21
C GLY A 162 4.58 -15.61 13.03
N ASP A 163 4.22 -16.02 11.81
CA ASP A 163 4.98 -15.64 10.62
C ASP A 163 4.87 -14.13 10.37
N VAL A 164 6.03 -13.51 10.19
CA VAL A 164 6.16 -12.07 9.95
C VAL A 164 6.89 -11.84 8.64
N TYR A 165 6.21 -11.22 7.68
CA TYR A 165 6.85 -10.67 6.49
C TYR A 165 6.99 -9.16 6.64
N LYS A 166 8.22 -8.65 6.49
CA LYS A 166 8.51 -7.21 6.47
C LYS A 166 8.90 -6.80 5.05
N SER A 167 8.34 -5.70 4.55
CA SER A 167 8.75 -5.15 3.27
C SER A 167 10.26 -4.82 3.25
N PRO A 168 10.96 -5.04 2.13
CA PRO A 168 12.33 -4.58 1.97
C PRO A 168 12.43 -3.07 2.18
N ILE A 169 13.53 -2.60 2.78
CA ILE A 169 13.82 -1.17 2.90
C ILE A 169 14.32 -0.69 1.54
N GLN A 170 13.71 0.35 0.97
CA GLN A 170 14.20 1.00 -0.25
C GLN A 170 14.78 2.38 0.12
N GLN A 171 16.02 2.37 0.61
CA GLN A 171 16.81 3.57 0.91
C GLN A 171 18.12 3.53 0.12
N TYR A 172 18.59 4.69 -0.34
CA TYR A 172 19.96 4.88 -0.80
C TYR A 172 20.91 5.05 0.40
N SER A 173 20.49 5.81 1.42
CA SER A 173 21.16 5.99 2.72
C SER A 173 20.14 6.37 3.81
N PHE A 174 20.57 6.47 5.08
CA PHE A 174 19.69 6.94 6.17
C PHE A 174 19.06 8.29 5.79
N ASN A 175 17.73 8.37 5.80
CA ASN A 175 16.95 9.55 5.39
C ASN A 175 17.12 9.98 3.91
N CYS A 176 17.49 9.04 3.02
CA CYS A 176 17.50 9.22 1.56
C CYS A 176 16.73 8.07 0.89
N PRO A 177 15.39 8.18 0.79
CA PRO A 177 14.59 7.26 -0.03
C PRO A 177 14.96 7.36 -1.52
N TYR A 178 14.64 6.31 -2.30
CA TYR A 178 14.80 6.26 -3.76
C TYR A 178 14.02 7.36 -4.50
#